data_AF-A0A6B3HP53-F1
#
_entry.id   AF-A0A6B3HP53-F1
#
_cell.length_a   1.000
_cell.length_b   1.000
_cell.length_c   1.000
_cell.angle_alpha   90.00
_cell.angle_beta   90.00
_cell.angle_gamma   90.00
#
_symmetry.space_group_name_H-M   'P 1'
#
loop_
_entity.id
_entity.type
_entity.pdbx_description
1 polymer ?
#
loop_
_entity_poly.entity_id
_entity_poly.type
_entity_poly.pdbx_seq_one_letter_code
_entity_poly.pdbx_strand_id
1 'polypeptide(L)'
;GRSEILETIYGARKASTGTVTVAGKQLRPGSVRAAVAAGIGLAPEERKAQALLMTESVTRNVSVSSLSRFARVGWIDRGGERKAAQQATRELSLRPDNPDTPVRTLSGGNQ
;
A
#
# COMPACT_ATOMS: atom_id res chain seq x y z
N GLY A 1 -18.40 -12.26 -1.31
CA GLY A 1 -17.79 -13.48 -0.72
C GLY A 1 -16.49 -13.17 -0.01
N ARG A 2 -15.37 -13.79 -0.40
CA ARG A 2 -14.06 -13.64 0.30
C ARG A 2 -13.55 -12.20 0.31
N SER A 3 -13.51 -11.55 -0.86
CA SER A 3 -12.97 -10.20 -1.01
C SER A 3 -13.78 -9.18 -0.21
N GLU A 4 -15.09 -9.36 -0.17
CA GLU A 4 -16.01 -8.55 0.64
C GLU A 4 -15.76 -8.68 2.15
N ILE A 5 -15.44 -9.88 2.64
CA ILE A 5 -15.05 -10.10 4.04
C ILE A 5 -13.73 -9.38 4.33
N LEU A 6 -12.72 -9.54 3.47
CA LEU A 6 -11.42 -8.88 3.65
C LEU A 6 -11.53 -7.35 3.59
N GLU A 7 -12.33 -6.81 2.68
CA GLU A 7 -12.61 -5.38 2.57
C GLU A 7 -13.37 -4.87 3.80
N THR A 8 -14.25 -5.68 4.39
CA THR A 8 -14.96 -5.34 5.63
C THR A 8 -14.00 -5.34 6.83
N ILE A 9 -13.12 -6.32 6.94
CA ILE A 9 -12.07 -6.38 7.98
C ILE A 9 -11.12 -5.19 7.86
N TYR A 10 -10.70 -4.87 6.63
CA TYR A 10 -9.84 -3.72 6.35
C TYR A 10 -10.56 -2.37 6.48
N GLY A 11 -11.89 -2.37 6.64
CA GLY A 11 -12.69 -1.16 6.79
C GLY A 11 -12.94 -0.39 5.49
N ALA A 12 -12.68 -1.00 4.33
CA ALA A 12 -13.11 -0.49 3.02
C ALA A 12 -14.62 -0.65 2.81
N ARG A 13 -15.25 -1.61 3.52
CA ARG A 13 -16.70 -1.73 3.67
C ARG A 13 -17.09 -1.60 5.13
N LYS A 14 -18.30 -1.08 5.38
CA LYS A 14 -18.89 -1.05 6.73
C LYS A 14 -19.63 -2.37 6.96
N ALA A 15 -19.32 -3.04 8.07
CA ALA A 15 -20.04 -4.23 8.49
C ALA A 15 -21.51 -3.88 8.80
N SER A 16 -22.45 -4.69 8.33
CA SER A 16 -23.88 -4.56 8.66
C SER A 16 -24.13 -4.86 10.14
N THR A 17 -23.46 -5.89 10.67
CA THR A 17 -23.49 -6.31 12.08
C THR A 17 -22.14 -6.88 12.48
N GLY A 18 -21.91 -7.06 13.78
CA GLY A 18 -20.67 -7.62 14.33
C GLY A 18 -19.55 -6.60 14.54
N THR A 19 -18.40 -7.09 14.98
CA THR A 19 -17.23 -6.27 15.30
C THR A 19 -15.95 -6.95 14.80
N VAL A 20 -14.92 -6.15 14.54
CA VAL A 20 -13.59 -6.63 14.14
C VAL A 20 -12.61 -6.19 15.22
N THR A 21 -11.85 -7.13 15.75
CA THR A 21 -10.84 -6.89 16.79
C THR A 21 -9.50 -7.42 16.32
N VAL A 22 -8.45 -6.61 16.42
CA VAL A 22 -7.08 -6.96 16.02
C VAL A 22 -6.13 -6.67 17.18
N ALA A 23 -5.36 -7.67 17.60
CA ALA A 23 -4.47 -7.59 18.75
C ALA A 23 -5.15 -7.00 20.01
N GLY A 24 -6.38 -7.42 20.29
CA GLY A 24 -7.18 -6.95 21.43
C GLY A 24 -7.83 -5.56 21.25
N LYS A 25 -7.57 -4.86 20.14
CA LYS A 25 -8.18 -3.55 19.83
C LYS A 25 -9.34 -3.71 18.87
N GLN A 26 -10.53 -3.33 19.31
CA GLN A 26 -11.70 -3.25 18.42
C GLN A 26 -11.52 -2.11 17.41
N LEU A 27 -11.71 -2.40 16.13
CA LEU A 27 -11.61 -1.44 15.05
C LEU A 27 -12.93 -0.69 14.86
N ARG A 28 -12.83 0.59 14.47
CA ARG A 28 -13.99 1.36 14.02
C ARG A 28 -14.51 0.76 12.70
N PRO A 29 -15.77 0.31 12.61
CA PRO A 29 -16.32 -0.23 11.37
C PRO A 29 -16.25 0.78 10.22
N GLY A 30 -15.90 0.31 9.02
CA GLY A 30 -15.81 1.15 7.83
C GLY A 30 -14.70 2.20 7.90
N SER A 31 -13.58 1.90 8.56
CA SER A 31 -12.44 2.81 8.66
C SER A 31 -11.12 2.15 8.28
N VAL A 32 -10.71 2.34 7.02
CA VAL A 32 -9.36 1.96 6.54
C VAL A 32 -8.25 2.56 7.43
N ARG A 33 -8.41 3.81 7.85
CA ARG A 33 -7.44 4.46 8.75
C ARG A 33 -7.29 3.72 10.09
N ALA A 34 -8.38 3.19 10.65
CA ALA A 34 -8.32 2.42 11.89
C ALA A 34 -7.60 1.08 11.69
N ALA A 35 -7.83 0.41 10.55
CA ALA A 35 -7.14 -0.83 10.19
C ALA A 35 -5.63 -0.61 10.00
N VAL A 36 -5.24 0.42 9.23
CA VAL A 36 -3.82 0.79 9.04
C VAL A 36 -3.16 1.15 10.37
N ALA A 37 -3.82 1.93 11.23
CA ALA A 37 -3.31 2.27 12.56
C ALA A 37 -3.20 1.07 13.52
N ALA A 38 -3.89 -0.04 13.21
CA ALA A 38 -3.77 -1.31 13.92
C ALA A 38 -2.74 -2.26 13.28
N GLY A 39 -1.99 -1.81 12.27
CA GLY A 39 -0.93 -2.58 11.61
C GLY A 39 -1.43 -3.52 10.52
N ILE A 40 -2.64 -3.33 10.01
CA ILE A 40 -3.22 -4.18 8.97
C ILE A 40 -2.86 -3.62 7.60
N GLY A 41 -2.37 -4.48 6.71
CA GLY A 41 -2.25 -4.23 5.27
C GLY A 41 -3.20 -5.13 4.48
N LEU A 42 -3.75 -4.62 3.38
CA LEU A 42 -4.58 -5.40 2.46
C LEU A 42 -3.89 -5.49 1.10
N ALA A 43 -3.63 -6.72 0.65
CA ALA A 43 -3.28 -7.00 -0.74
C ALA A 43 -4.58 -7.34 -1.50
N PRO A 44 -5.05 -6.49 -2.43
CA PRO A 44 -6.29 -6.76 -3.15
C PRO A 44 -6.13 -7.93 -4.12
N GLU A 45 -7.26 -8.49 -4.54
CA GLU A 45 -7.33 -9.56 -5.53
C GLU A 45 -6.77 -9.10 -6.88
N GLU A 46 -7.22 -7.94 -7.35
CA GLU A 46 -6.78 -7.32 -8.60
C GLU A 46 -5.73 -6.23 -8.36
N ARG A 47 -4.51 -6.63 -8.00
CA ARG A 47 -3.41 -5.71 -7.65
C ARG A 47 -3.12 -4.65 -8.70
N LYS A 48 -3.16 -4.99 -10.00
CA LYS A 48 -2.89 -4.03 -11.08
C LYS A 48 -3.91 -2.89 -11.16
N ALA A 49 -5.18 -3.20 -10.89
CA ALA A 49 -6.27 -2.23 -10.97
C ALA A 49 -6.48 -1.48 -9.65
N GLN A 50 -6.16 -2.11 -8.51
CA GLN A 50 -6.55 -1.62 -7.18
C GLN A 50 -5.39 -1.18 -6.29
N ALA A 51 -4.15 -1.56 -6.58
CA ALA A 51 -2.98 -1.28 -5.74
C ALA A 51 -1.80 -0.62 -6.45
N LEU A 52 -1.77 -0.62 -7.79
CA LEU A 52 -0.63 -0.11 -8.56
C LEU A 52 -1.00 1.13 -9.38
N LEU A 53 -0.19 2.17 -9.25
CA LEU A 53 -0.16 3.31 -10.17
C LEU A 53 0.71 2.91 -11.36
N MET A 54 0.08 2.28 -12.36
CA MET A 54 0.77 1.62 -13.48
C MET A 54 1.68 2.55 -14.30
N THR A 55 1.31 3.82 -14.43
CA THR A 55 2.09 4.82 -15.19
C THR A 55 3.18 5.49 -14.37
N GLU A 56 3.17 5.29 -13.05
CA GLU A 56 4.12 5.90 -12.12
C GLU A 56 5.30 4.97 -11.84
N SER A 57 6.39 5.56 -11.36
CA SER A 57 7.60 4.82 -11.02
C SER A 57 7.40 3.88 -9.82
N VAL A 58 8.29 2.90 -9.68
CA VAL A 58 8.39 2.08 -8.45
C VAL A 58 8.54 2.98 -7.22
N THR A 59 9.33 4.06 -7.31
CA THR A 59 9.51 5.04 -6.23
C THR A 59 8.17 5.60 -5.76
N ARG A 60 7.36 6.09 -6.69
CA ARG A 60 6.06 6.68 -6.37
C ARG A 60 5.10 5.64 -5.78
N ASN A 61 5.09 4.42 -6.32
CA ASN A 61 4.25 3.33 -5.81
C ASN A 61 4.63 2.91 -4.39
N VAL A 62 5.91 2.95 -4.04
CA VAL A 62 6.40 2.67 -2.68
C VAL A 62 6.12 3.83 -1.71
N SER A 63 6.32 5.08 -2.15
CA SER A 63 6.26 6.24 -1.26
C SER A 63 4.85 6.81 -1.07
N VAL A 64 3.95 6.70 -2.06
CA VAL A 64 2.66 7.43 -2.07
C VAL A 64 1.78 7.15 -0.85
N SER A 65 1.74 5.90 -0.38
CA SER A 65 0.96 5.49 0.80
C SER A 65 1.53 6.03 2.12
N SER A 66 2.77 6.51 2.10
CA SER A 66 3.50 7.04 3.25
C SER A 66 4.16 8.39 2.95
N LEU A 67 3.61 9.17 2.01
CA LEU A 67 4.21 10.40 1.50
C LEU A 67 4.50 11.42 2.62
N SER A 68 3.69 11.44 3.68
CA SER A 68 3.92 12.27 4.87
C SER A 68 5.23 11.99 5.59
N ARG A 69 5.82 10.78 5.45
CA ARG A 69 7.15 10.46 5.99
C ARG A 69 8.28 11.14 5.21
N PHE A 70 8.02 11.48 3.94
CA PHE A 70 8.97 12.12 3.04
C PHE A 70 8.64 13.59 2.78
N ALA A 71 7.63 14.14 3.45
CA ALA A 71 7.19 15.52 3.24
C ALA A 71 7.32 16.34 4.52
N ARG A 72 7.89 17.54 4.41
CA ARG A 72 8.01 18.50 5.50
C ARG A 72 7.61 19.89 5.04
N VAL A 73 6.57 20.46 5.65
CA VAL A 73 6.06 21.81 5.36
C VAL A 73 5.81 22.02 3.85
N GLY A 74 5.19 21.03 3.19
CA GLY A 74 4.87 21.07 1.75
C GLY A 74 6.01 20.67 0.80
N TRP A 75 7.23 20.50 1.29
CA TRP A 75 8.37 20.06 0.49
C TRP A 75 8.57 18.55 0.58
N ILE A 76 8.87 17.91 -0.54
CA ILE A 76 9.10 16.46 -0.63
C ILE A 76 10.61 16.17 -0.71
N ASP A 77 11.11 15.33 0.19
CA ASP A 77 12.44 14.74 0.13
C ASP A 77 12.47 13.60 -0.90
N ARG A 78 12.69 13.97 -2.16
CA ARG A 78 12.82 13.01 -3.27
C ARG A 78 13.99 12.05 -3.09
N GLY A 79 15.05 12.47 -2.42
CA GLY A 79 16.21 11.63 -2.13
C GLY A 79 15.85 10.51 -1.16
N GLY A 80 15.10 10.84 -0.11
CA GLY A 80 14.53 9.89 0.85
C GLY A 80 13.57 8.90 0.20
N GLU A 81 12.63 9.37 -0.63
CA GLU A 81 11.70 8.49 -1.37
C GLU A 81 12.46 7.48 -2.23
N ARG A 82 13.45 7.95 -3.01
CA ARG A 82 14.25 7.11 -3.89
C ARG A 82 15.04 6.06 -3.11
N LYS A 83 15.65 6.43 -1.97
CA LYS A 83 16.40 5.49 -1.12
C LYS A 83 15.49 4.40 -0.55
N ALA A 84 14.32 4.77 -0.05
CA ALA A 84 13.33 3.81 0.45
C ALA A 84 12.85 2.86 -0.64
N ALA A 85 12.61 3.39 -1.85
CA ALA A 85 12.24 2.59 -3.00
C ALA A 85 13.34 1.61 -3.42
N GLN A 86 14.60 2.05 -3.48
CA GLN A 86 15.73 1.17 -3.78
C GLN A 86 15.88 0.04 -2.76
N GLN A 87 15.66 0.34 -1.48
CA GLN A 87 15.70 -0.68 -0.44
C GLN A 87 14.58 -1.71 -0.65
N ALA A 88 13.34 -1.27 -0.87
CA ALA A 88 12.21 -2.16 -1.12
C ALA A 88 12.40 -3.02 -2.39
N THR A 89 12.89 -2.42 -3.48
CA THR A 89 13.20 -3.13 -4.73
C THR A 89 14.21 -4.26 -4.52
N ARG A 90 15.23 -4.03 -3.68
CA ARG A 90 16.24 -5.04 -3.33
C ARG A 90 15.68 -6.13 -2.40
N GLU A 91 14.96 -5.75 -1.36
CA GLU A 91 14.32 -6.70 -0.42
C GLU A 91 13.35 -7.65 -1.15
N LEU A 92 12.64 -7.14 -2.15
CA LEU A 92 11.68 -7.90 -2.95
C LEU A 92 12.28 -8.51 -4.22
N SER A 93 13.59 -8.34 -4.46
CA SER A 93 14.30 -8.87 -5.63
C SER A 93 13.65 -8.49 -6.98
N LEU A 94 13.12 -7.28 -7.08
CA LEU A 94 12.46 -6.80 -8.30
C LEU A 94 13.47 -6.65 -9.44
N ARG A 95 13.04 -6.97 -10.67
CA ARG A 95 13.84 -6.81 -11.89
C ARG A 95 13.11 -5.97 -12.94
N PRO A 96 13.73 -4.93 -13.52
CA PRO A 96 15.06 -4.37 -13.18
C PRO A 96 15.11 -3.70 -11.81
N ASP A 97 16.29 -3.68 -11.17
CA ASP A 97 16.56 -2.91 -9.93
C ASP A 97 16.70 -1.41 -10.25
N ASN A 98 15.66 -0.84 -10.85
CA ASN A 98 15.58 0.57 -11.17
C ASN A 98 14.30 1.18 -10.56
N PRO A 99 14.42 1.98 -9.49
CA PRO A 99 13.28 2.56 -8.79
C PRO A 99 12.55 3.66 -9.60
N ASP A 100 13.14 4.15 -10.71
CA ASP A 100 12.52 5.16 -11.58
C ASP A 100 11.67 4.57 -12.69
N THR A 101 11.79 3.26 -12.92
CA THR A 101 11.06 2.58 -13.99
C THR A 101 9.56 2.58 -13.69
N PRO A 102 8.70 2.92 -14.68
CA PRO A 102 7.25 2.79 -14.52
C PRO A 102 6.82 1.35 -14.22
N VAL A 103 5.91 1.15 -13.28
CA VAL A 103 5.49 -0.21 -12.86
C VAL A 103 4.93 -1.03 -14.04
N ARG A 104 4.25 -0.40 -15.00
CA ARG A 104 3.72 -1.09 -16.20
C ARG A 104 4.77 -1.84 -17.03
N THR A 105 6.05 -1.48 -16.94
CA THR A 105 7.11 -2.13 -17.73
C THR A 105 7.77 -3.29 -17.00
N LEU A 106 7.40 -3.54 -15.73
CA LEU A 106 7.83 -4.72 -15.00
C LEU A 106 7.11 -5.97 -15.51
N SER A 107 7.72 -7.14 -15.36
CA SER A 107 7.04 -8.42 -15.64
C SER A 107 5.87 -8.61 -14.69
N GLY A 108 4.88 -9.44 -15.06
CA GLY A 108 3.70 -9.67 -14.22
C GLY A 108 4.02 -10.22 -12.82
N GLY A 109 5.15 -10.92 -12.64
CA GLY A 109 5.61 -11.39 -11.33
C GLY A 109 6.31 -10.32 -10.49
N ASN A 110 6.79 -9.24 -11.13
CA ASN A 110 7.43 -8.09 -10.49
C ASN A 110 6.48 -6.89 -10.30
N GLN A 111 5.24 -7.01 -10.80
CA GLN A 111 4.12 -6.14 -10.50
C GLN A 111 3.39 -6.63 -9.24
#